data_AF-A0A6A6R1H0-F1
#
_entry.id   AF-A0A6A6R1H0-F1
#
_cell.length_a   1.000
_cell.length_b   1.000
_cell.length_c   1.000
_cell.angle_alpha   90.00
_cell.angle_beta   90.00
_cell.angle_gamma   90.00
#
_symmetry.space_group_name_H-M   'P 1'
#
loop_
_entity.id
_entity.type
_entity.pdbx_description
1 polymer ?
#
loop_
_entity_poly.entity_id
_entity_poly.type
_entity_poly.pdbx_seq_one_letter_code
_entity_poly.pdbx_strand_id
1 'polypeptide(L)'
;MLVSCLGRSIEPLKSFLIHCQNESERGMKFTNIYVAEPGAHITADYYSHIQKPSRALHTVDLPRKDFDDILSDAEDYFDPETKSYYRENGRPHRRGYLFYGPPGTGKTSLSVALASHFDLPLYVLNLNEQGLDDNGLLTRFGHLPERCVVLLEDIDSAGISRTSMKDEDEVTLSGLLNAIDGPAAPEGRLLIMTTNAPKSLDEALYRDGRVDKVVYLGYCTKETAAITFRRIFWTDPRAKGRFTQAEITTMAKDFGRQMPKDTFTPAQIQNFCMDRRGKPHRAISEFEAYKLGRLTGANQFKYDLAEKLDNGEEATKLEDV
;
A
#
# COMPACT_ATOMS: atom_id res chain seq x y z
N MET A 1 16.41 -23.93 19.94
CA MET A 1 16.22 -23.97 21.41
C MET A 1 15.47 -25.25 21.76
N LEU A 2 15.98 -26.05 22.71
CA LEU A 2 15.31 -27.27 23.16
C LEU A 2 14.65 -26.98 24.51
N VAL A 3 13.34 -27.19 24.62
CA VAL A 3 12.59 -27.02 25.87
C VAL A 3 12.02 -28.38 26.28
N SER A 4 12.34 -28.83 27.48
CA SER A 4 11.90 -30.13 28.01
C SER A 4 11.35 -29.97 29.43
N CYS A 5 10.31 -30.72 29.79
CA CYS A 5 9.81 -30.79 31.16
C CYS A 5 10.00 -32.20 31.74
N LEU A 6 10.28 -32.28 33.04
CA LEU A 6 10.34 -33.54 33.77
C LEU A 6 8.91 -34.05 34.07
N GLY A 7 8.62 -35.29 33.71
CA GLY A 7 7.34 -35.95 34.00
C GLY A 7 6.71 -36.61 32.78
N ARG A 8 5.52 -37.21 32.96
CA ARG A 8 4.74 -37.88 31.90
C ARG A 8 3.65 -36.98 31.29
N SER A 9 3.50 -35.76 31.80
CA SER A 9 2.47 -34.82 31.35
C SER A 9 3.06 -33.77 30.41
N ILE A 10 2.40 -33.55 29.27
CA ILE A 10 2.74 -32.50 28.29
C ILE A 10 2.15 -31.13 28.66
N GLU A 11 1.29 -31.07 29.68
CA GLU A 11 0.53 -29.88 30.04
C GLU A 11 1.38 -28.64 30.40
N PRO A 12 2.53 -28.78 31.09
CA PRO A 12 3.43 -27.65 31.34
C PRO A 12 4.01 -27.05 30.05
N LEU A 13 4.31 -27.89 29.05
CA LEU A 13 4.82 -27.42 27.75
C LEU A 13 3.73 -26.70 26.95
N LYS A 14 2.50 -27.24 26.94
CA LYS A 14 1.35 -26.55 26.33
C LYS A 14 1.08 -25.20 26.98
N SER A 15 1.05 -25.15 28.31
CA SER A 15 0.85 -23.92 29.07
C SER A 15 1.95 -22.89 28.79
N PHE A 16 3.21 -23.33 28.68
CA PHE A 16 4.32 -22.48 28.30
C PHE A 16 4.17 -21.93 26.87
N LEU A 17 3.80 -22.76 25.90
CA LEU A 17 3.57 -22.32 24.52
C LEU A 17 2.42 -21.31 24.42
N ILE A 18 1.30 -21.57 25.10
CA ILE A 18 0.17 -20.63 25.18
C ILE A 18 0.60 -19.33 25.86
N HIS A 19 1.42 -19.39 26.91
CA HIS A 19 1.96 -18.21 27.56
C HIS A 19 2.88 -17.41 26.63
N CYS A 20 3.80 -18.06 25.91
CA CYS A 20 4.65 -17.40 24.91
C CYS A 20 3.82 -16.78 23.77
N GLN A 21 2.75 -17.46 23.33
CA GLN A 21 1.84 -16.94 22.32
C GLN A 21 1.12 -15.68 22.84
N ASN A 22 0.54 -15.73 24.04
CA ASN A 22 -0.12 -14.59 24.67
C ASN A 22 0.83 -13.41 24.94
N GLU A 23 2.07 -13.68 25.36
CA GLU A 23 3.09 -12.64 25.54
C GLU A 23 3.59 -12.09 24.19
N SER A 24 3.70 -12.92 23.15
CA SER A 24 3.97 -12.46 21.78
C SER A 24 2.85 -11.58 21.24
N GLU A 25 1.59 -11.88 21.57
CA GLU A 25 0.42 -11.06 21.22
C GLU A 25 0.37 -9.74 22.01
N ARG A 26 0.96 -9.70 23.22
CA ARG A 26 1.15 -8.48 24.03
C ARG A 26 2.34 -7.65 23.58
N GLY A 27 3.32 -8.26 22.91
CA GLY A 27 4.45 -7.58 22.29
C GLY A 27 4.04 -6.74 21.07
N MET A 28 4.91 -5.82 20.65
CA MET A 28 4.71 -5.15 19.35
C MET A 28 4.79 -6.21 18.25
N LYS A 29 3.72 -6.40 17.48
CA LYS A 29 3.77 -7.23 16.28
C LYS A 29 4.70 -6.57 15.26
N PHE A 30 5.47 -7.36 14.52
CA PHE A 30 6.34 -6.88 13.46
C PHE A 30 5.95 -7.53 12.14
N THR A 31 6.16 -6.83 11.04
CA THR A 31 6.02 -7.38 9.70
C THR A 31 7.40 -7.53 9.09
N ASN A 32 7.67 -8.73 8.58
CA ASN A 32 8.90 -9.04 7.87
C ASN A 32 8.79 -8.47 6.45
N ILE A 33 9.68 -7.55 6.13
CA ILE A 33 9.80 -6.95 4.80
C ILE A 33 11.12 -7.40 4.20
N TYR A 34 11.02 -7.99 3.03
CA TYR A 34 12.14 -8.47 2.23
C TYR A 34 12.29 -7.55 1.03
N VAL A 35 13.41 -6.84 0.91
CA VAL A 35 13.67 -5.92 -0.21
C VAL A 35 14.83 -6.48 -1.03
N ALA A 36 14.61 -6.69 -2.33
CA ALA A 36 15.64 -7.24 -3.20
C ALA A 36 16.85 -6.29 -3.29
N GLU A 37 18.06 -6.83 -3.22
CA GLU A 37 19.30 -6.03 -3.29
C GLU A 37 19.89 -5.97 -4.72
N PRO A 38 20.38 -4.80 -5.18
CA PRO A 38 21.08 -4.66 -6.46
C PRO A 38 22.34 -5.52 -6.58
N GLY A 39 22.46 -6.27 -7.68
CA GLY A 39 23.69 -6.98 -8.04
C GLY A 39 23.95 -8.32 -7.32
N ALA A 40 22.98 -8.83 -6.56
CA ALA A 40 23.09 -10.16 -5.96
C ALA A 40 23.04 -11.26 -7.03
N HIS A 41 24.21 -11.80 -7.41
CA HIS A 41 24.31 -12.97 -8.28
C HIS A 41 23.94 -14.26 -7.51
N ILE A 42 22.90 -14.96 -7.97
CA ILE A 42 22.67 -16.43 -7.89
C ILE A 42 23.14 -17.13 -6.60
N THR A 43 22.90 -16.55 -5.42
CA THR A 43 22.99 -17.27 -4.13
C THR A 43 21.92 -16.77 -3.16
N ALA A 44 21.67 -17.51 -2.09
CA ALA A 44 20.50 -17.44 -1.21
C ALA A 44 20.23 -16.10 -0.47
N ASP A 45 21.05 -15.07 -0.68
CA ASP A 45 21.01 -13.77 -0.01
C ASP A 45 20.37 -12.66 -0.89
N TYR A 46 19.25 -12.97 -1.55
CA TYR A 46 18.59 -12.04 -2.50
C TYR A 46 17.90 -10.84 -1.85
N TYR A 47 17.57 -10.91 -0.57
CA TYR A 47 16.72 -9.93 0.10
C TYR A 47 17.34 -9.43 1.39
N SER A 48 17.44 -8.10 1.52
CA SER A 48 17.60 -7.46 2.82
C SER A 48 16.34 -7.71 3.66
N HIS A 49 16.53 -8.07 4.92
CA HIS A 49 15.43 -8.31 5.87
C HIS A 49 15.28 -7.11 6.80
N ILE A 50 14.07 -6.55 6.82
CA ILE A 50 13.72 -5.42 7.69
C ILE A 50 12.45 -5.80 8.46
N GLN A 51 12.49 -5.68 9.78
CA GLN A 51 11.30 -5.74 10.61
C GLN A 51 10.75 -4.34 10.84
N LYS A 52 9.51 -4.10 10.39
CA LYS A 52 8.78 -2.87 10.74
C LYS A 52 7.69 -3.18 11.75
N PRO A 53 7.45 -2.31 12.75
CA PRO A 53 6.29 -2.43 13.62
C PRO A 53 5.02 -2.57 12.77
N SER A 54 4.21 -3.57 13.11
CA SER A 54 2.92 -3.84 12.47
C SER A 54 2.10 -2.56 12.52
N ARG A 55 1.77 -2.04 11.32
CA ARG A 55 0.95 -0.84 11.21
C ARG A 55 -0.49 -1.27 11.37
N ALA A 56 -1.11 -0.80 12.44
CA ALA A 56 -2.54 -1.00 12.62
C ALA A 56 -3.28 -0.40 11.42
N LEU A 57 -4.20 -1.19 10.86
CA LEU A 57 -4.91 -0.89 9.63
C LEU A 57 -5.59 0.49 9.59
N HIS A 58 -6.08 0.95 10.74
CA HIS A 58 -6.70 2.27 10.91
C HIS A 58 -5.74 3.47 10.74
N THR A 59 -4.44 3.21 10.49
CA THR A 59 -3.43 4.24 10.22
C THR A 59 -3.30 4.56 8.73
N VAL A 60 -3.98 3.86 7.84
CA VAL A 60 -4.08 4.26 6.44
C VAL A 60 -5.30 5.16 6.28
N ASP A 61 -5.06 6.37 5.74
CA ASP A 61 -6.09 7.40 5.60
C ASP A 61 -6.95 7.11 4.35
N LEU A 62 -7.84 6.12 4.46
CA LEU A 62 -8.85 5.76 3.45
C LEU A 62 -10.26 5.80 4.04
N PRO A 63 -11.30 6.05 3.21
CA PRO A 63 -12.68 5.82 3.62
C PRO A 63 -12.86 4.38 4.11
N ARG A 64 -13.64 4.19 5.19
CA ARG A 64 -13.80 2.86 5.81
C ARG A 64 -14.33 1.82 4.84
N LYS A 65 -15.31 2.19 4.02
CA LYS A 65 -15.94 1.29 3.06
C LYS A 65 -14.92 0.71 2.06
N ASP A 66 -14.14 1.58 1.41
CA ASP A 66 -13.16 1.14 0.42
C ASP A 66 -12.11 0.22 1.06
N PHE A 67 -11.77 0.51 2.31
CA PHE A 67 -10.84 -0.30 3.08
C PHE A 67 -11.42 -1.68 3.46
N ASP A 68 -12.66 -1.72 3.95
CA ASP A 68 -13.37 -2.96 4.30
C ASP A 68 -13.57 -3.85 3.05
N ASP A 69 -13.84 -3.24 1.89
CA ASP A 69 -13.99 -3.94 0.60
C ASP A 69 -12.67 -4.56 0.08
N ILE A 70 -11.52 -4.00 0.46
CA ILE A 70 -10.19 -4.56 0.14
C ILE A 70 -9.87 -5.69 1.11
N LEU A 71 -10.15 -5.50 2.40
CA LEU A 71 -9.91 -6.50 3.43
C LEU A 71 -10.72 -7.76 3.19
N SER A 72 -12.03 -7.62 2.99
CA SER A 72 -12.94 -8.75 2.80
C SER A 72 -12.52 -9.62 1.61
N ASP A 73 -11.98 -9.01 0.56
CA ASP A 73 -11.49 -9.73 -0.61
C ASP A 73 -10.17 -10.45 -0.36
N ALA A 74 -9.25 -9.82 0.37
CA ALA A 74 -7.99 -10.45 0.73
C ALA A 74 -8.22 -11.58 1.75
N GLU A 75 -9.17 -11.42 2.68
CA GLU A 75 -9.63 -12.46 3.60
C GLU A 75 -10.15 -13.67 2.83
N ASP A 76 -11.07 -13.46 1.88
CA ASP A 76 -11.60 -14.51 1.00
C ASP A 76 -10.47 -15.20 0.21
N TYR A 77 -9.55 -14.44 -0.37
CA TYR A 77 -8.44 -15.00 -1.16
C TYR A 77 -7.51 -15.91 -0.32
N PHE A 78 -7.23 -15.52 0.92
CA PHE A 78 -6.36 -16.27 1.83
C PHE A 78 -7.09 -17.39 2.59
N ASP A 79 -8.41 -17.52 2.41
CA ASP A 79 -9.16 -18.63 2.97
C ASP A 79 -8.71 -19.98 2.36
N PRO A 80 -8.40 -21.00 3.18
CA PRO A 80 -8.04 -22.33 2.69
C PRO A 80 -9.10 -23.00 1.79
N GLU A 81 -10.39 -22.74 2.04
CA GLU A 81 -11.49 -23.24 1.22
C GLU A 81 -11.45 -22.60 -0.17
N THR A 82 -11.17 -21.30 -0.25
CA THR A 82 -11.00 -20.59 -1.53
C THR A 82 -9.83 -21.17 -2.33
N LYS A 83 -8.69 -21.47 -1.70
CA LYS A 83 -7.57 -22.15 -2.39
C LYS A 83 -8.00 -23.49 -2.99
N SER A 84 -8.82 -24.25 -2.27
CA SER A 84 -9.33 -25.55 -2.73
C SER A 84 -10.30 -25.38 -3.90
N TYR A 85 -11.21 -24.40 -3.81
CA TYR A 85 -12.14 -24.03 -4.87
C TYR A 85 -11.41 -23.66 -6.17
N TYR A 86 -10.36 -22.84 -6.12
CA TYR A 86 -9.58 -22.47 -7.31
C TYR A 86 -8.99 -23.71 -7.98
N ARG A 87 -8.37 -24.60 -7.19
CA ARG A 87 -7.77 -25.83 -7.68
C ARG A 87 -8.79 -26.79 -8.32
N GLU A 88 -9.93 -27.00 -7.67
CA GLU A 88 -11.00 -27.87 -8.17
C GLU A 88 -11.61 -27.37 -9.47
N ASN A 89 -11.67 -26.05 -9.66
CA ASN A 89 -12.16 -25.42 -10.88
C ASN A 89 -11.08 -25.22 -11.96
N GLY A 90 -9.86 -25.71 -11.75
CA GLY A 90 -8.75 -25.58 -12.69
C GLY A 90 -8.31 -24.13 -12.94
N ARG A 91 -8.53 -23.24 -11.98
CA ARG A 91 -8.16 -21.82 -12.06
C ARG A 91 -6.88 -21.56 -11.27
N PRO A 92 -5.89 -20.84 -11.82
CA PRO A 92 -4.69 -20.45 -11.06
C PRO A 92 -5.07 -19.65 -9.81
N HIS A 93 -4.56 -20.04 -8.63
CA HIS A 93 -4.85 -19.36 -7.36
C HIS A 93 -4.04 -18.06 -7.23
N ARG A 94 -4.49 -17.01 -7.92
CA ARG A 94 -3.80 -15.72 -8.01
C ARG A 94 -4.75 -14.57 -7.69
N ARG A 95 -4.20 -13.49 -7.13
CA ARG A 95 -4.92 -12.24 -6.90
C ARG A 95 -3.99 -11.06 -7.07
N GLY A 96 -4.38 -10.11 -7.92
CA GLY A 96 -3.62 -8.91 -8.22
C GLY A 96 -4.38 -7.64 -7.89
N TYR A 97 -3.77 -6.73 -7.14
CA TYR A 97 -4.28 -5.41 -6.81
C TYR A 97 -3.45 -4.33 -7.49
N LEU A 98 -4.11 -3.31 -8.04
CA LEU A 98 -3.47 -2.10 -8.56
C LEU A 98 -3.88 -0.90 -7.71
N PHE A 99 -2.93 -0.34 -6.99
CA PHE A 99 -3.08 0.87 -6.20
C PHE A 99 -2.58 2.06 -7.00
N TYR A 100 -3.45 3.04 -7.27
CA TYR A 100 -3.08 4.19 -8.09
C TYR A 100 -3.53 5.51 -7.49
N GLY A 101 -2.80 6.58 -7.82
CA GLY A 101 -3.13 7.94 -7.40
C GLY A 101 -1.88 8.78 -7.16
N PRO A 102 -2.03 10.05 -6.74
CA PRO A 102 -0.91 10.95 -6.54
C PRO A 102 0.18 10.43 -5.58
N PRO A 103 1.42 10.93 -5.66
CA PRO A 103 2.44 10.62 -4.67
C PRO A 103 2.00 11.11 -3.27
N GLY A 104 2.34 10.35 -2.23
CA GLY A 104 2.00 10.70 -0.84
C GLY A 104 0.55 10.41 -0.42
N THR A 105 -0.19 9.59 -1.18
CA THR A 105 -1.55 9.15 -0.82
C THR A 105 -1.60 7.81 -0.07
N GLY A 106 -0.44 7.20 0.19
CA GLY A 106 -0.34 6.03 1.07
C GLY A 106 -0.35 4.66 0.40
N LYS A 107 -0.14 4.56 -0.93
CA LYS A 107 -0.11 3.29 -1.69
C LYS A 107 0.78 2.23 -1.05
N THR A 108 2.08 2.48 -0.93
CA THR A 108 3.04 1.59 -0.23
C THR A 108 2.66 1.34 1.23
N SER A 109 2.12 2.37 1.90
CA SER A 109 1.72 2.25 3.31
C SER A 109 0.54 1.29 3.48
N LEU A 110 -0.39 1.25 2.52
CA LEU A 110 -1.49 0.29 2.49
C LEU A 110 -0.98 -1.13 2.24
N SER A 111 -0.05 -1.32 1.31
CA SER A 111 0.56 -2.64 1.05
C SER A 111 1.21 -3.24 2.30
N VAL A 112 1.98 -2.41 3.03
CA VAL A 112 2.58 -2.82 4.31
C VAL A 112 1.50 -3.15 5.35
N ALA A 113 0.46 -2.31 5.46
CA ALA A 113 -0.62 -2.54 6.42
C ALA A 113 -1.39 -3.84 6.12
N LEU A 114 -1.67 -4.15 4.85
CA LEU A 114 -2.31 -5.41 4.45
C LEU A 114 -1.44 -6.61 4.83
N ALA A 115 -0.15 -6.60 4.49
CA ALA A 115 0.76 -7.68 4.90
C ALA A 115 0.82 -7.83 6.43
N SER A 116 0.88 -6.71 7.16
CA SER A 116 0.82 -6.67 8.63
C SER A 116 -0.46 -7.27 9.21
N HIS A 117 -1.59 -7.09 8.55
CA HIS A 117 -2.89 -7.57 9.03
C HIS A 117 -3.02 -9.08 8.93
N PHE A 118 -2.59 -9.64 7.81
CA PHE A 118 -2.63 -11.09 7.56
C PHE A 118 -1.44 -11.85 8.14
N ASP A 119 -0.52 -11.16 8.85
CA ASP A 119 0.72 -11.73 9.37
C ASP A 119 1.58 -12.40 8.29
N LEU A 120 1.60 -11.80 7.10
CA LEU A 120 2.31 -12.32 5.94
C LEU A 120 3.61 -11.55 5.69
N PRO A 121 4.66 -12.22 5.19
CA PRO A 121 5.86 -11.53 4.73
C PRO A 121 5.54 -10.67 3.50
N LEU A 122 6.12 -9.47 3.46
CA LEU A 122 6.05 -8.56 2.32
C LEU A 122 7.35 -8.61 1.53
N TYR A 123 7.27 -8.96 0.25
CA TYR A 123 8.39 -8.92 -0.68
C TYR A 123 8.28 -7.69 -1.57
N VAL A 124 9.25 -6.79 -1.51
CA VAL A 124 9.29 -5.57 -2.31
C VAL A 124 10.27 -5.76 -3.46
N LEU A 125 9.76 -5.58 -4.68
CA LEU A 125 10.54 -5.62 -5.90
C LEU A 125 10.42 -4.25 -6.59
N ASN A 126 11.57 -3.64 -6.85
CA ASN A 126 11.66 -2.41 -7.63
C ASN A 126 12.04 -2.77 -9.07
N LEU A 127 11.19 -2.43 -10.02
CA LEU A 127 11.42 -2.74 -11.43
C LEU A 127 12.46 -1.81 -12.09
N ASN A 128 12.81 -0.70 -11.43
CA ASN A 128 13.85 0.23 -11.90
C ASN A 128 15.25 -0.12 -11.39
N GLU A 129 15.42 -1.30 -10.80
CA GLU A 129 16.72 -1.72 -10.29
C GLU A 129 17.70 -1.93 -11.44
N GLN A 130 18.89 -1.32 -11.35
CA GLN A 130 19.91 -1.45 -12.37
C GLN A 130 20.36 -2.92 -12.52
N GLY A 131 20.36 -3.41 -13.75
CA GLY A 131 20.75 -4.79 -14.08
C GLY A 131 19.66 -5.85 -13.81
N LEU A 132 18.42 -5.42 -13.52
CA LEU A 132 17.27 -6.32 -13.47
C LEU A 132 16.67 -6.46 -14.87
N ASP A 133 16.83 -7.65 -15.46
CA ASP A 133 16.22 -8.06 -16.73
C ASP A 133 15.00 -8.99 -16.51
N ASP A 134 14.39 -9.43 -17.61
CA ASP A 134 13.24 -10.34 -17.58
C ASP A 134 13.54 -11.67 -16.88
N ASN A 135 14.74 -12.23 -17.09
CA ASN A 135 15.14 -13.49 -16.47
C ASN A 135 15.38 -13.34 -14.96
N GLY A 136 16.00 -12.24 -14.55
CA GLY A 136 16.18 -11.88 -13.16
C GLY A 136 14.84 -11.70 -12.45
N LEU A 137 13.89 -11.03 -13.09
CA LEU A 137 12.53 -10.88 -12.56
C LEU A 137 11.82 -12.24 -12.42
N LEU A 138 11.84 -13.08 -13.46
CA LEU A 138 11.27 -14.43 -13.42
C LEU A 138 11.89 -15.28 -12.32
N THR A 139 13.22 -15.21 -12.18
CA THR A 139 13.96 -15.93 -11.13
C THR A 139 13.55 -15.45 -9.75
N ARG A 140 13.46 -14.13 -9.51
CA ARG A 140 13.01 -13.58 -8.23
C ARG A 140 11.59 -14.02 -7.91
N PHE A 141 10.67 -13.94 -8.87
CA PHE A 141 9.29 -14.40 -8.70
C PHE A 141 9.22 -15.90 -8.40
N GLY A 142 10.07 -16.72 -9.02
CA GLY A 142 10.12 -18.17 -8.83
C GLY A 142 10.59 -18.61 -7.44
N HIS A 143 11.38 -17.78 -6.75
CA HIS A 143 11.88 -18.07 -5.40
C HIS A 143 10.97 -17.55 -4.27
N LEU A 144 9.89 -16.83 -4.61
CA LEU A 144 8.95 -16.33 -3.61
C LEU A 144 8.16 -17.49 -2.98
N PRO A 145 7.98 -17.51 -1.65
CA PRO A 145 7.19 -18.54 -0.99
C PRO A 145 5.70 -18.39 -1.30
N GLU A 146 4.95 -19.49 -1.15
CA GLU A 146 3.49 -19.43 -1.04
C GLU A 146 3.07 -18.65 0.21
N ARG A 147 1.85 -18.07 0.19
CA ARG A 147 1.30 -17.22 1.25
C ARG A 147 2.21 -16.05 1.62
N CYS A 148 2.45 -15.18 0.64
CA CYS A 148 3.10 -13.90 0.86
C CYS A 148 2.36 -12.76 0.15
N VAL A 149 2.74 -11.53 0.48
CA VAL A 149 2.36 -10.34 -0.28
C VAL A 149 3.56 -9.89 -1.09
N VAL A 150 3.37 -9.63 -2.39
CA VAL A 150 4.39 -9.12 -3.29
C VAL A 150 4.02 -7.70 -3.68
N LEU A 151 4.96 -6.77 -3.52
CA LEU A 151 4.79 -5.36 -3.86
C LEU A 151 5.72 -5.00 -5.02
N LEU A 152 5.13 -4.64 -6.16
CA LEU A 152 5.83 -3.98 -7.26
C LEU A 152 5.59 -2.48 -7.17
N GLU A 153 6.65 -1.72 -6.85
CA GLU A 153 6.54 -0.27 -6.68
C GLU A 153 6.75 0.49 -7.98
N ASP A 154 5.95 1.55 -8.16
CA ASP A 154 6.09 2.57 -9.22
C ASP A 154 6.26 1.98 -10.62
N ILE A 155 5.38 1.05 -11.00
CA ILE A 155 5.47 0.30 -12.26
C ILE A 155 5.41 1.18 -13.53
N ASP A 156 4.91 2.41 -13.41
CA ASP A 156 4.92 3.44 -14.47
C ASP A 156 6.32 3.98 -14.78
N SER A 157 7.23 3.97 -13.81
CA SER A 157 8.59 4.48 -13.99
C SER A 157 9.53 3.49 -14.70
N ALA A 158 9.24 2.20 -14.61
CA ALA A 158 10.05 1.12 -15.19
C ALA A 158 9.92 0.98 -16.71
N GLY A 159 9.50 2.03 -17.42
CA GLY A 159 9.29 1.99 -18.87
C GLY A 159 8.25 0.95 -19.31
N ILE A 160 7.34 0.53 -18.43
CA ILE A 160 6.17 -0.28 -18.79
C ILE A 160 5.08 0.64 -19.36
N SER A 161 5.52 1.49 -20.29
CA SER A 161 4.67 2.44 -21.00
C SER A 161 4.82 2.21 -22.49
N ARG A 162 3.80 2.60 -23.24
CA ARG A 162 3.51 2.17 -24.63
C ARG A 162 4.58 2.54 -25.67
N THR A 163 5.65 3.25 -25.30
CA THR A 163 6.52 3.97 -26.26
C THR A 163 8.03 3.95 -25.98
N SER A 164 8.56 3.21 -25.00
CA SER A 164 10.02 3.17 -24.79
C SER A 164 10.71 2.11 -25.66
N MET A 165 11.62 2.53 -26.55
CA MET A 165 12.70 1.67 -27.06
C MET A 165 13.61 1.35 -25.87
N LYS A 166 13.75 0.08 -25.50
CA LYS A 166 14.50 -0.36 -24.32
C LYS A 166 15.79 -1.08 -24.70
N ASP A 167 16.81 -0.90 -23.88
CA ASP A 167 18.03 -1.72 -23.89
C ASP A 167 17.69 -3.16 -23.45
N GLU A 168 18.46 -4.15 -23.91
CA GLU A 168 18.22 -5.59 -23.63
C GLU A 168 18.32 -5.96 -22.14
N ASP A 169 18.86 -5.07 -21.30
CA ASP A 169 19.14 -5.29 -19.88
C ASP A 169 18.04 -4.76 -18.92
N GLU A 170 16.88 -4.34 -19.44
CA GLU A 170 15.76 -3.84 -18.63
C GLU A 170 14.55 -4.79 -18.63
N VAL A 171 13.82 -4.82 -17.52
CA VAL A 171 12.51 -5.49 -17.45
C VAL A 171 11.57 -4.96 -18.52
N THR A 172 11.07 -5.83 -19.37
CA THR A 172 10.06 -5.54 -20.38
C THR A 172 8.65 -5.74 -19.83
N LEU A 173 7.65 -5.12 -20.48
CA LEU A 173 6.24 -5.42 -20.16
C LEU A 173 5.96 -6.93 -20.32
N SER A 174 6.46 -7.54 -21.39
CA SER A 174 6.29 -8.98 -21.65
C SER A 174 6.91 -9.84 -20.55
N GLY A 175 8.10 -9.50 -20.07
CA GLY A 175 8.74 -10.19 -18.95
C GLY A 175 7.94 -10.08 -17.66
N LEU A 176 7.45 -8.89 -17.33
CA LEU A 176 6.56 -8.70 -16.19
C LEU A 176 5.28 -9.53 -16.32
N LEU A 177 4.62 -9.49 -17.49
CA LEU A 177 3.39 -10.24 -17.74
C LEU A 177 3.62 -11.75 -17.62
N ASN A 178 4.76 -12.25 -18.10
CA ASN A 178 5.15 -13.65 -17.95
C ASN A 178 5.45 -14.02 -16.50
N ALA A 179 6.01 -13.10 -15.70
CA ALA A 179 6.30 -13.34 -14.29
C ALA A 179 5.02 -13.42 -13.43
N ILE A 180 3.99 -12.63 -13.76
CA ILE A 180 2.74 -12.57 -12.98
C ILE A 180 1.69 -13.59 -13.45
N ASP A 181 1.61 -13.86 -14.75
CA ASP A 181 0.51 -14.60 -15.41
C ASP A 181 1.02 -15.62 -16.44
N GLY A 182 2.33 -15.91 -16.45
CA GLY A 182 2.88 -16.94 -17.32
C GLY A 182 2.47 -18.36 -16.90
N PRO A 183 2.62 -19.34 -17.82
CA PRO A 183 2.28 -20.74 -17.55
C PRO A 183 3.11 -21.36 -16.42
N ALA A 184 4.32 -20.84 -16.18
CA ALA A 184 5.20 -21.29 -15.11
C ALA A 184 5.16 -20.36 -13.88
N ALA A 185 4.30 -19.35 -13.85
CA ALA A 185 4.29 -18.39 -12.76
C ALA A 185 3.71 -19.03 -11.47
N PRO A 186 4.39 -18.85 -10.31
CA PRO A 186 3.91 -19.41 -9.05
C PRO A 186 2.55 -18.86 -8.59
N GLU A 187 1.84 -19.62 -7.76
CA GLU A 187 0.50 -19.32 -7.25
C GLU A 187 0.50 -19.10 -5.72
N GLY A 188 -0.64 -18.70 -5.16
CA GLY A 188 -0.86 -18.62 -3.72
C GLY A 188 -0.29 -17.38 -3.04
N ARG A 189 -0.22 -16.26 -3.76
CA ARG A 189 0.32 -14.97 -3.27
C ARG A 189 -0.52 -13.80 -3.76
N LEU A 190 -0.63 -12.78 -2.91
CA LEU A 190 -1.28 -11.53 -3.26
C LEU A 190 -0.26 -10.58 -3.90
N LEU A 191 -0.47 -10.24 -5.17
CA LEU A 191 0.33 -9.26 -5.88
C LEU A 191 -0.29 -7.87 -5.69
N ILE A 192 0.52 -6.88 -5.31
CA ILE A 192 0.14 -5.48 -5.23
C ILE A 192 1.08 -4.68 -6.13
N MET A 193 0.51 -3.92 -7.06
CA MET A 193 1.22 -2.99 -7.92
C MET A 193 0.87 -1.55 -7.53
N THR A 194 1.85 -0.65 -7.54
CA THR A 194 1.59 0.78 -7.31
C THR A 194 1.95 1.62 -8.53
N THR A 195 1.16 2.65 -8.80
CA THR A 195 1.45 3.60 -9.89
C THR A 195 1.01 5.02 -9.55
N ASN A 196 1.76 6.02 -10.02
CA ASN A 196 1.36 7.42 -9.96
C ASN A 196 0.71 7.89 -11.27
N ALA A 197 0.97 7.20 -12.39
CA ALA A 197 0.48 7.53 -13.72
C ALA A 197 -0.29 6.34 -14.36
N PRO A 198 -1.50 6.00 -13.89
CA PRO A 198 -2.26 4.85 -14.41
C PRO A 198 -2.54 4.94 -15.92
N LYS A 199 -2.70 6.15 -16.47
CA LYS A 199 -2.92 6.36 -17.91
C LYS A 199 -1.72 5.95 -18.78
N SER A 200 -0.53 5.87 -18.20
CA SER A 200 0.68 5.48 -18.91
C SER A 200 0.83 3.96 -19.05
N LEU A 201 0.06 3.20 -18.26
CA LEU A 201 0.14 1.74 -18.23
C LEU A 201 -0.51 1.12 -19.47
N ASP A 202 -0.01 -0.06 -19.81
CA ASP A 202 -0.55 -0.89 -20.88
C ASP A 202 -1.84 -1.59 -20.46
N GLU A 203 -2.81 -1.67 -21.37
CA GLU A 203 -4.11 -2.30 -21.13
C GLU A 203 -3.99 -3.81 -20.84
N ALA A 204 -2.92 -4.45 -21.29
CA ALA A 204 -2.64 -5.86 -21.01
C ALA A 204 -2.45 -6.14 -19.51
N LEU A 205 -2.10 -5.14 -18.69
CA LEU A 205 -2.02 -5.29 -17.23
C LEU A 205 -3.40 -5.37 -16.58
N TYR A 206 -4.43 -4.74 -17.17
CA TYR A 206 -5.78 -4.68 -16.62
C TYR A 206 -6.65 -5.89 -16.94
N ARG A 207 -6.08 -6.92 -17.58
CA ARG A 207 -6.82 -8.15 -17.90
C ARG A 207 -7.08 -8.97 -16.64
N ASP A 208 -8.25 -9.60 -16.61
CA ASP A 208 -8.66 -10.53 -15.56
C ASP A 208 -7.59 -11.62 -15.37
N GLY A 209 -7.23 -11.91 -14.12
CA GLY A 209 -6.13 -12.82 -13.75
C GLY A 209 -4.80 -12.12 -13.46
N ARG A 210 -4.64 -10.85 -13.85
CA ARG A 210 -3.45 -10.02 -13.55
C ARG A 210 -3.75 -8.92 -12.56
N VAL A 211 -4.85 -8.19 -12.78
CA VAL A 211 -5.38 -7.16 -11.88
C VAL A 211 -6.85 -7.46 -11.65
N ASP A 212 -7.17 -7.92 -10.45
CA ASP A 212 -8.53 -8.25 -10.02
C ASP A 212 -9.20 -7.10 -9.26
N LYS A 213 -8.41 -6.23 -8.61
CA LYS A 213 -8.90 -5.01 -7.98
C LYS A 213 -8.08 -3.79 -8.35
N VAL A 214 -8.78 -2.70 -8.62
CA VAL A 214 -8.21 -1.40 -8.91
C VAL A 214 -8.66 -0.42 -7.83
N VAL A 215 -7.72 0.09 -7.04
CA VAL A 215 -7.99 0.94 -5.87
C VAL A 215 -7.39 2.32 -6.10
N TYR A 216 -8.24 3.34 -6.05
CA TYR A 216 -7.81 4.73 -6.10
C TYR A 216 -7.46 5.26 -4.71
N LEU A 217 -6.23 5.73 -4.53
CA LEU A 217 -5.78 6.44 -3.34
C LEU A 217 -5.59 7.91 -3.67
N GLY A 218 -6.63 8.69 -3.40
CA GLY A 218 -6.73 10.09 -3.78
C GLY A 218 -6.32 11.10 -2.70
N TYR A 219 -6.69 12.35 -2.96
CA TYR A 219 -6.56 13.46 -2.02
C TYR A 219 -7.47 13.28 -0.80
N CYS A 220 -7.18 14.01 0.28
CA CYS A 220 -7.97 13.98 1.51
C CYS A 220 -9.41 14.44 1.26
N THR A 221 -10.33 13.55 1.61
CA THR A 221 -11.72 13.90 1.92
C THR A 221 -11.81 14.60 3.27
N LYS A 222 -12.95 15.23 3.56
CA LYS A 222 -13.27 15.77 4.89
C LYS A 222 -13.14 14.70 5.99
N GLU A 223 -13.51 13.47 5.67
CA GLU A 223 -13.45 12.34 6.60
C GLU A 223 -12.01 11.89 6.87
N THR A 224 -11.23 11.61 5.81
CA THR A 224 -9.83 11.20 5.95
C THR A 224 -8.99 12.28 6.63
N ALA A 225 -9.22 13.56 6.33
CA ALA A 225 -8.60 14.68 7.04
C ALA A 225 -8.87 14.65 8.56
N ALA A 226 -10.12 14.39 8.96
CA ALA A 226 -10.49 14.26 10.37
C ALA A 226 -9.82 13.05 11.02
N ILE A 227 -9.75 11.91 10.31
CA ILE A 227 -9.06 10.70 10.78
C ILE A 227 -7.58 10.99 11.03
N THR A 228 -6.88 11.61 10.06
CA THR A 228 -5.47 11.98 10.16
C THR A 228 -5.24 12.93 11.34
N PHE A 229 -6.04 13.99 11.46
CA PHE A 229 -5.96 14.94 12.56
C PHE A 229 -6.11 14.25 13.91
N ARG A 230 -7.20 13.47 14.08
CA ARG A 230 -7.48 12.75 15.33
C ARG A 230 -6.33 11.82 15.68
N ARG A 231 -5.84 11.04 14.71
CA ARG A 231 -4.71 10.10 14.91
C ARG A 231 -3.52 10.85 15.48
N ILE A 232 -3.07 11.89 14.81
CA ILE A 232 -1.84 12.62 15.17
C ILE A 232 -1.95 13.25 16.56
N PHE A 233 -3.04 13.97 16.84
CA PHE A 233 -3.17 14.71 18.10
C PHE A 233 -3.58 13.85 19.29
N TRP A 234 -4.40 12.80 19.09
CA TRP A 234 -4.79 11.90 20.17
C TRP A 234 -3.63 11.04 20.66
N THR A 235 -2.77 10.57 19.74
CA THR A 235 -1.60 9.75 20.12
C THR A 235 -0.39 10.58 20.53
N ASP A 236 -0.46 11.92 20.46
CA ASP A 236 0.68 12.77 20.80
C ASP A 236 0.94 12.79 22.31
N PRO A 237 2.11 12.34 22.80
CA PRO A 237 2.45 12.42 24.21
C PRO A 237 2.37 13.85 24.78
N ARG A 238 2.56 14.87 23.93
CA ARG A 238 2.49 16.29 24.32
C ARG A 238 1.06 16.77 24.61
N ALA A 239 0.06 16.05 24.10
CA ALA A 239 -1.36 16.33 24.33
C ALA A 239 -1.95 15.48 25.47
N LYS A 240 -1.18 14.54 26.03
CA LYS A 240 -1.65 13.61 27.07
C LYS A 240 -2.19 14.36 28.29
N GLY A 241 -3.44 14.07 28.64
CA GLY A 241 -4.14 14.70 29.78
C GLY A 241 -4.58 16.15 29.55
N ARG A 242 -4.32 16.74 28.38
CA ARG A 242 -4.74 18.12 28.05
C ARG A 242 -6.10 18.19 27.35
N PHE A 243 -6.48 17.10 26.67
CA PHE A 243 -7.73 17.00 25.92
C PHE A 243 -8.35 15.63 26.14
N THR A 244 -9.67 15.60 26.20
CA THR A 244 -10.48 14.39 26.17
C THR A 244 -10.60 13.86 24.74
N GLN A 245 -10.97 12.58 24.60
CA GLN A 245 -11.18 11.96 23.29
C GLN A 245 -12.32 12.64 22.51
N ALA A 246 -13.37 13.08 23.21
CA ALA A 246 -14.52 13.77 22.63
C ALA A 246 -14.13 15.15 22.08
N GLU A 247 -13.27 15.90 22.79
CA GLU A 247 -12.76 17.19 22.34
C GLU A 247 -11.91 17.04 21.07
N ILE A 248 -10.94 16.12 21.06
CA ILE A 248 -10.12 15.86 19.86
C ILE A 248 -11.00 15.40 18.69
N THR A 249 -12.01 14.57 18.95
CA THR A 249 -12.93 14.11 17.90
C THR A 249 -13.76 15.26 17.32
N THR A 250 -14.18 16.21 18.16
CA THR A 250 -14.90 17.41 17.70
C THR A 250 -14.00 18.31 16.87
N MET A 251 -12.79 18.59 17.37
CA MET A 251 -11.76 19.35 16.65
C MET A 251 -11.40 18.71 15.30
N ALA A 252 -11.28 17.39 15.25
CA ALA A 252 -11.03 16.66 14.02
C ALA A 252 -12.13 16.85 12.98
N LYS A 253 -13.40 16.82 13.41
CA LYS A 253 -14.54 17.10 12.52
C LYS A 253 -14.51 18.53 11.99
N ASP A 254 -14.19 19.50 12.85
CA ASP A 254 -14.10 20.91 12.45
C ASP A 254 -12.93 21.18 11.50
N PHE A 255 -11.78 20.54 11.73
CA PHE A 255 -10.66 20.54 10.79
C PHE A 255 -11.05 19.92 9.44
N GLY A 256 -11.68 18.74 9.46
CA GLY A 256 -12.13 18.04 8.26
C GLY A 256 -13.15 18.85 7.44
N ARG A 257 -14.05 19.60 8.08
CA ARG A 257 -15.03 20.47 7.40
C ARG A 257 -14.38 21.56 6.55
N GLN A 258 -13.20 22.03 6.93
CA GLN A 258 -12.45 23.05 6.20
C GLN A 258 -11.70 22.50 4.98
N MET A 259 -11.66 21.17 4.80
CA MET A 259 -10.87 20.52 3.75
C MET A 259 -11.45 20.83 2.36
N PRO A 260 -10.69 21.49 1.48
CA PRO A 260 -11.08 21.68 0.10
C PRO A 260 -10.97 20.35 -0.66
N LYS A 261 -11.80 20.20 -1.69
CA LYS A 261 -11.82 19.00 -2.52
C LYS A 261 -10.52 18.90 -3.33
N ASP A 262 -9.98 17.70 -3.49
CA ASP A 262 -8.89 17.35 -4.41
C ASP A 262 -7.62 18.23 -4.31
N THR A 263 -7.35 18.81 -3.14
CA THR A 263 -6.25 19.79 -2.97
C THR A 263 -5.06 19.24 -2.19
N PHE A 264 -5.30 18.51 -1.10
CA PHE A 264 -4.26 18.08 -0.18
C PHE A 264 -4.15 16.57 -0.12
N THR A 265 -2.94 16.03 -0.24
CA THR A 265 -2.70 14.61 -0.03
C THR A 265 -2.65 14.28 1.46
N PRO A 266 -2.94 13.03 1.85
CA PRO A 266 -2.74 12.55 3.22
C PRO A 266 -1.37 12.90 3.81
N ALA A 267 -0.29 12.76 3.05
CA ALA A 267 1.05 13.14 3.50
C ALA A 267 1.19 14.64 3.82
N GLN A 268 0.58 15.52 3.01
CA GLN A 268 0.62 16.97 3.26
C GLN A 268 -0.15 17.33 4.53
N ILE A 269 -1.34 16.76 4.73
CA ILE A 269 -2.14 16.98 5.95
C ILE A 269 -1.44 16.41 7.18
N GLN A 270 -0.83 15.23 7.05
CA GLN A 270 -0.02 14.64 8.10
C GLN A 270 1.12 15.58 8.50
N ASN A 271 1.91 16.07 7.54
CA ASN A 271 3.03 16.98 7.82
C ASN A 271 2.53 18.27 8.48
N PHE A 272 1.47 18.89 7.94
CA PHE A 272 0.85 20.09 8.52
C PHE A 272 0.45 19.90 9.98
N CYS A 273 -0.14 18.75 10.33
CA CYS A 273 -0.52 18.43 11.71
C CYS A 273 0.70 18.11 12.58
N MET A 274 1.70 17.41 12.03
CA MET A 274 2.94 17.06 12.74
C MET A 274 3.75 18.30 13.16
N ASP A 275 3.79 19.34 12.33
CA ASP A 275 4.44 20.62 12.65
C ASP A 275 3.77 21.35 13.83
N ARG A 276 2.53 20.96 14.16
CA ARG A 276 1.68 21.60 15.17
C ARG A 276 1.39 20.71 16.37
N ARG A 277 2.17 19.64 16.53
CA ARG A 277 2.05 18.67 17.62
C ARG A 277 1.83 19.31 19.00
N GLY A 278 0.94 18.69 19.78
CA GLY A 278 0.49 19.17 21.09
C GLY A 278 -0.43 20.40 21.06
N LYS A 279 -0.72 20.98 19.88
CA LYS A 279 -1.51 22.20 19.71
C LYS A 279 -2.62 22.02 18.66
N PRO A 280 -3.65 21.18 18.90
CA PRO A 280 -4.71 20.90 17.92
C PRO A 280 -5.51 22.15 17.51
N HIS A 281 -5.80 23.06 18.46
CA HIS A 281 -6.47 24.33 18.16
C HIS A 281 -5.69 25.19 17.16
N ARG A 282 -4.36 25.21 17.27
CA ARG A 282 -3.48 25.96 16.37
C ARG A 282 -3.54 25.41 14.95
N ALA A 283 -3.63 24.08 14.81
CA ALA A 283 -3.82 23.45 13.51
C ALA A 283 -5.14 23.87 12.86
N ILE A 284 -6.22 24.00 13.62
CA ILE A 284 -7.51 24.49 13.10
C ILE A 284 -7.41 25.96 12.68
N SER A 285 -6.87 26.83 13.54
CA SER A 285 -6.85 28.28 13.29
C SER A 285 -5.92 28.67 12.14
N GLU A 286 -4.79 27.96 11.96
CA GLU A 286 -3.82 28.26 10.90
C GLU A 286 -4.13 27.57 9.58
N PHE A 287 -5.11 26.65 9.54
CA PHE A 287 -5.37 25.88 8.33
C PHE A 287 -5.87 26.76 7.17
N GLU A 288 -6.67 27.79 7.44
CA GLU A 288 -7.11 28.73 6.40
C GLU A 288 -5.93 29.41 5.68
N ALA A 289 -4.93 29.89 6.42
CA ALA A 289 -3.74 30.50 5.83
C ALA A 289 -2.92 29.48 5.02
N TYR A 290 -2.83 28.23 5.50
CA TYR A 290 -2.16 27.15 4.78
C TYR A 290 -2.88 26.77 3.48
N LYS A 291 -4.22 26.71 3.51
CA LYS A 291 -5.06 26.52 2.33
C LYS A 291 -4.80 27.59 1.28
N LEU A 292 -4.85 28.85 1.69
CA LEU A 292 -4.63 29.96 0.78
C LEU A 292 -3.22 29.91 0.16
N GLY A 293 -2.19 29.65 0.97
CA GLY A 293 -0.81 29.53 0.47
C GLY A 293 -0.61 28.37 -0.52
N ARG A 294 -1.39 27.29 -0.41
CA ARG A 294 -1.39 26.22 -1.42
C ARG A 294 -2.09 26.65 -2.70
N LEU A 295 -3.29 27.24 -2.60
CA LEU A 295 -4.12 27.63 -3.73
C LEU A 295 -3.50 28.78 -4.54
N THR A 296 -2.75 29.69 -3.90
CA THR A 296 -2.05 30.80 -4.57
C THR A 296 -0.68 30.41 -5.14
N GLY A 297 -0.29 29.14 -5.04
CA GLY A 297 0.98 28.64 -5.58
C GLY A 297 2.21 28.95 -4.74
N ALA A 298 2.10 29.73 -3.65
CA ALA A 298 3.22 30.05 -2.77
C ALA A 298 3.86 28.79 -2.13
N ASN A 299 3.08 27.72 -1.97
CA ASN A 299 3.50 26.40 -1.49
C ASN A 299 3.22 25.28 -2.52
N GLN A 300 3.23 25.56 -3.83
CA GLN A 300 3.02 24.54 -4.86
C GLN A 300 4.19 23.56 -4.91
N PHE A 301 3.86 22.27 -4.77
CA PHE A 301 4.71 21.16 -5.20
C PHE A 301 4.22 20.80 -6.60
N LYS A 302 5.15 20.63 -7.54
CA LYS A 302 4.99 20.49 -9.00
C LYS A 302 4.17 19.28 -9.51
N TYR A 303 3.29 18.70 -8.70
CA TYR A 303 2.52 17.50 -9.01
C TYR A 303 0.99 17.71 -9.00
N ASP A 304 0.49 18.95 -8.89
CA ASP A 304 -0.93 19.22 -9.01
C ASP A 304 -1.39 19.09 -10.48
N LEU A 305 -1.83 17.87 -10.85
CA LEU A 305 -2.41 17.53 -12.15
C LEU A 305 -3.86 18.02 -12.32
N ALA A 306 -4.23 19.14 -11.69
CA ALA A 306 -5.57 19.71 -11.81
C ALA A 306 -5.83 20.41 -13.16
N GLU A 307 -4.84 20.56 -14.04
CA GLU A 307 -4.98 21.30 -15.31
C GLU A 307 -5.26 20.44 -16.56
N LYS A 308 -5.78 19.21 -16.43
CA LYS A 308 -6.20 18.42 -17.62
C LYS A 308 -7.60 17.82 -17.56
N LEU A 309 -8.49 18.40 -16.75
CA LEU A 309 -9.90 17.97 -16.69
C LEU A 309 -10.92 19.06 -17.05
N ASP A 310 -10.52 20.23 -17.57
CA ASP A 310 -11.47 21.31 -17.90
C ASP A 310 -11.38 21.87 -19.33
N ASN A 311 -10.68 21.20 -20.25
CA ASN A 311 -10.73 21.55 -21.69
C ASN A 311 -11.45 20.46 -22.47
N GLY A 312 -12.70 20.18 -22.06
CA GLY A 312 -13.49 19.06 -22.56
C GLY A 312 -14.93 19.40 -22.91
N GLU A 313 -15.28 20.66 -23.19
CA GLU A 313 -16.51 21.02 -23.90
C GLU A 313 -16.24 22.23 -24.81
N GLU A 314 -16.07 21.98 -26.12
CA GLU A 314 -16.86 22.67 -27.16
C GLU A 314 -16.52 22.12 -28.56
N ALA A 315 -17.56 21.65 -29.23
CA ALA A 315 -17.81 21.71 -30.68
C ALA A 315 -16.70 21.30 -31.67
N THR A 316 -16.88 20.17 -32.33
CA THR A 316 -16.96 20.22 -33.81
C THR A 316 -17.76 19.04 -34.38
N LYS A 317 -18.75 19.42 -35.18
CA LYS A 317 -19.56 18.58 -36.06
C LYS A 317 -18.65 17.84 -37.04
N LEU A 318 -18.92 16.54 -37.23
CA LEU A 318 -18.52 15.81 -38.43
C LEU A 318 -19.53 16.16 -39.53
N GLU A 319 -19.16 17.11 -40.38
CA GLU A 319 -19.66 17.23 -41.75
C GLU A 319 -18.58 16.64 -42.68
N ASP A 320 -19.02 15.75 -43.59
CA ASP A 320 -18.46 15.41 -44.90
C ASP A 320 -16.97 15.07 -45.04
N VAL A 321 -16.65 13.77 -45.23
CA VAL A 321 -16.10 13.11 -46.45
C VAL A 321 -15.78 11.64 -46.12
#